data_AF-A0A811KRF2-F1
#
_entry.id   AF-A0A811KRF2-F1
#
_cell.length_a   1.000
_cell.length_b   1.000
_cell.length_c   1.000
_cell.angle_alpha   90.00
_cell.angle_beta   90.00
_cell.angle_gamma   90.00
#
_symmetry.space_group_name_H-M   'P 1'
#
loop_
_entity.id
_entity.type
_entity.pdbx_description
1 polymer ?
#
loop_
_entity_poly.entity_id
_entity_poly.type
_entity_poly.pdbx_seq_one_letter_code
_entity_poly.pdbx_strand_id
1 'polypeptide(L)'
;MNRSETAREAAISVLKDSGSKVILMLKVPGLKRQKSLIKALIRLFKKPNDPFTLSTNAQFVNYALTNGSLDFSVDVYENQKALKDRSEVKQNYFCKINQFPSRINPESAEFELVEGASGDCYFLLTAIKLDNLNTNWKEYQATNGTLDIAEV
;
A
#
# COMPACT_ATOMS: atom_id res chain seq x y z
N MET A 1 -6.13 -24.63 -18.98
CA MET A 1 -6.03 -23.36 -19.73
C MET A 1 -5.40 -22.36 -18.78
N ASN A 2 -4.07 -22.28 -18.76
CA ASN A 2 -3.31 -21.50 -17.78
C ASN A 2 -3.36 -20.03 -18.19
N ARG A 3 -4.27 -19.24 -17.59
CA ARG A 3 -4.13 -17.78 -17.64
C ARG A 3 -2.88 -17.45 -16.81
N SER A 4 -1.82 -17.03 -17.47
CA SER A 4 -0.69 -16.39 -16.80
C SER A 4 -1.22 -15.24 -15.97
N GLU A 5 -1.17 -15.36 -14.64
CA GLU A 5 -1.39 -14.24 -13.73
C GLU A 5 -0.36 -13.18 -14.08
N THR A 6 -0.78 -12.15 -14.81
CA THR A 6 0.10 -11.05 -15.16
C THR A 6 0.12 -10.13 -13.95
N ALA A 7 1.21 -10.20 -13.18
CA ALA A 7 1.47 -9.28 -12.08
C ALA A 7 1.46 -7.84 -12.62
N ARG A 8 0.77 -6.94 -11.92
CA ARG A 8 0.62 -5.54 -12.32
C ARG A 8 1.26 -4.63 -11.28
N GLU A 9 1.97 -3.61 -11.73
CA GLU A 9 2.50 -2.62 -10.81
C GLU A 9 1.35 -1.78 -10.21
N ALA A 10 1.37 -1.62 -8.89
CA ALA A 10 0.47 -0.76 -8.16
C ALA A 10 0.97 0.69 -8.28
N ALA A 11 0.12 1.58 -8.77
CA ALA A 11 0.49 2.99 -8.90
C ALA A 11 0.64 3.64 -7.52
N ILE A 12 1.67 4.46 -7.34
CA ILE A 12 1.98 5.15 -6.08
C ILE A 12 1.87 6.65 -6.30
N SER A 13 1.39 7.34 -5.27
CA SER A 13 1.35 8.80 -5.27
C SER A 13 1.73 9.38 -3.92
N VAL A 14 2.49 10.47 -3.94
CA VAL A 14 2.78 11.27 -2.74
C VAL A 14 1.58 12.19 -2.48
N LEU A 15 0.71 11.77 -1.56
CA LEU A 15 -0.49 12.55 -1.21
C LEU A 15 -0.10 13.82 -0.43
N LYS A 16 0.77 13.66 0.57
CA LYS A 16 1.22 14.74 1.44
C LYS A 16 2.67 14.53 1.86
N ASP A 17 3.42 15.63 1.89
CA ASP A 17 4.73 15.71 2.50
C ASP A 17 4.75 17.01 3.34
N SER A 18 4.92 16.89 4.66
CA SER A 18 5.00 18.02 5.59
C SER A 18 6.39 18.15 6.20
N GLY A 19 7.41 17.68 5.49
CA GLY A 19 8.79 17.65 5.93
C GLY A 19 9.11 16.43 6.77
N SER A 20 8.61 16.38 8.02
CA SER A 20 8.85 15.24 8.92
C SER A 20 7.93 14.04 8.71
N LYS A 21 6.82 14.22 7.99
CA LYS A 21 5.81 13.18 7.75
C LYS A 21 5.48 13.15 6.27
N VAL A 22 5.42 11.94 5.71
CA VAL A 22 4.98 11.68 4.35
C VAL A 22 3.79 10.72 4.36
N ILE A 23 2.87 10.92 3.42
CA ILE A 23 1.72 10.05 3.18
C ILE A 23 1.77 9.62 1.72
N LEU A 24 1.97 8.33 1.51
CA LEU A 24 1.88 7.69 0.19
C LEU A 24 0.51 7.06 0.03
N MET A 25 -0.05 7.17 -1.17
CA MET A 25 -1.27 6.50 -1.60
C MET A 25 -0.90 5.43 -2.61
N LEU A 26 -1.27 4.18 -2.36
CA LEU A 26 -1.02 3.05 -3.23
C LEU A 26 -2.34 2.58 -3.82
N LYS A 27 -2.46 2.67 -5.15
CA LYS A 27 -3.64 2.28 -5.89
C LYS A 27 -3.53 0.83 -6.32
N VAL A 28 -4.36 0.01 -5.69
CA VAL A 28 -4.54 -1.41 -6.03
C VAL A 28 -6.00 -1.59 -6.46
N PRO A 29 -6.28 -1.67 -7.77
CA PRO A 29 -7.64 -1.83 -8.28
C PRO A 29 -8.37 -3.05 -7.72
N GLY A 30 -9.68 -2.90 -7.47
CA GLY A 30 -10.56 -3.99 -7.04
C GLY A 30 -10.54 -4.29 -5.53
N LEU A 31 -9.76 -3.55 -4.73
CA LEU A 31 -9.81 -3.67 -3.27
C LEU A 31 -11.19 -3.34 -2.71
N LYS A 32 -11.62 -4.11 -1.71
CA LYS A 32 -12.86 -3.89 -0.96
C LYS A 32 -12.58 -3.73 0.52
N ARG A 33 -12.94 -2.58 1.07
CA ARG A 33 -12.79 -2.28 2.50
C ARG A 33 -13.74 -3.10 3.37
N GLN A 34 -13.23 -3.50 4.54
CA GLN A 34 -14.05 -4.12 5.57
C GLN A 34 -14.96 -3.09 6.25
N LYS A 35 -16.27 -3.14 5.99
CA LYS A 35 -17.28 -2.21 6.55
C LYS A 35 -17.73 -2.53 7.98
N SER A 36 -17.21 -3.58 8.63
CA SER A 36 -17.70 -4.02 9.94
C SER A 36 -17.27 -3.09 11.08
N LEU A 37 -18.25 -2.36 11.62
CA LEU A 37 -18.13 -1.38 12.72
C LEU A 37 -17.51 -1.95 14.01
N ILE A 38 -17.64 -3.27 14.24
CA ILE A 38 -17.16 -3.92 15.48
C ILE A 38 -15.63 -4.06 15.50
N LYS A 39 -14.99 -4.22 14.34
CA LYS A 39 -13.51 -4.26 14.25
C LYS A 39 -12.87 -2.87 14.23
N ALA A 40 -13.65 -1.81 13.98
CA ALA A 40 -13.15 -0.43 14.03
C ALA A 40 -12.68 -0.04 15.44
N LEU A 41 -13.35 -0.54 16.48
CA LEU A 41 -12.94 -0.34 17.88
C LEU A 41 -11.63 -1.06 18.23
N ILE A 42 -11.38 -2.25 17.68
CA ILE A 42 -10.14 -3.01 17.92
C ILE A 42 -8.94 -2.34 17.21
N ARG A 43 -9.17 -1.67 16.07
CA ARG A 43 -8.16 -0.93 15.30
C ARG A 43 -7.67 0.34 15.99
N LEU A 44 -8.44 0.92 16.91
CA LEU A 44 -8.01 2.06 17.74
C LEU A 44 -6.91 1.68 18.76
N PHE A 45 -6.85 0.41 19.15
CA PHE A 45 -5.91 -0.08 20.18
C PHE A 45 -4.74 -0.88 19.62
N LYS A 46 -4.84 -1.39 18.38
CA LYS A 46 -3.75 -2.07 17.68
C LYS A 46 -3.49 -1.35 16.37
N LYS A 47 -2.43 -0.54 16.33
CA LYS A 47 -1.93 0.03 15.07
C LYS A 47 -1.74 -1.12 14.08
N PRO A 48 -2.37 -1.08 12.90
CA PRO A 48 -2.09 -2.05 11.86
C PRO A 48 -0.71 -1.73 11.29
N ASN A 49 0.33 -2.23 11.95
CA ASN A 49 1.67 -2.30 11.38
C ASN A 49 1.70 -3.34 10.22
N ASP A 50 0.61 -4.09 10.05
CA ASP A 50 0.48 -5.18 9.11
C ASP A 50 -0.73 -4.98 8.16
N PRO A 51 -0.51 -4.71 6.86
CA PRO A 51 -1.58 -4.34 5.93
C PRO A 51 -2.52 -5.51 5.56
N PHE A 52 -2.17 -6.74 5.96
CA PHE A 52 -2.87 -7.99 5.63
C PHE A 52 -4.32 -8.04 6.13
N THR A 53 -4.68 -7.25 7.13
CA THR A 53 -6.02 -7.26 7.76
C THR A 53 -6.95 -6.13 7.29
N LEU A 54 -6.48 -5.31 6.36
CA LEU A 54 -7.16 -4.08 5.98
C LEU A 54 -8.26 -4.29 4.93
N SER A 55 -8.11 -5.30 4.06
CA SER A 55 -9.04 -5.61 2.96
C SER A 55 -9.86 -6.88 3.23
N THR A 56 -11.04 -6.98 2.62
CA THR A 56 -11.93 -8.15 2.70
C THR A 56 -11.72 -9.17 1.60
N ASN A 57 -11.07 -8.78 0.52
CA ASN A 57 -10.91 -9.58 -0.69
C ASN A 57 -9.46 -9.60 -1.19
N ALA A 58 -8.51 -9.19 -0.35
CA ALA A 58 -7.11 -9.18 -0.72
C ALA A 58 -6.26 -9.94 0.31
N GLN A 59 -5.18 -10.53 -0.19
CA GLN A 59 -4.18 -11.23 0.60
C GLN A 59 -2.81 -10.70 0.19
N PHE A 60 -2.08 -10.12 1.13
CA PHE A 60 -0.67 -9.81 0.87
C PHE A 60 0.10 -11.12 0.78
N VAL A 61 0.93 -11.24 -0.24
CA VAL A 61 1.80 -12.39 -0.53
C VAL A 61 3.16 -12.15 0.11
N ASN A 62 3.67 -10.93 -0.02
CA ASN A 62 4.85 -10.44 0.68
C ASN A 62 4.61 -8.98 1.10
N TYR A 63 5.34 -8.55 2.12
CA TYR A 63 5.41 -7.18 2.57
C TYR A 63 6.72 -6.99 3.33
N ALA A 64 7.51 -6.01 2.91
CA ALA A 64 8.73 -5.59 3.57
C ALA A 64 8.83 -4.06 3.48
N LEU A 65 8.82 -3.40 4.63
CA LEU A 65 9.09 -1.97 4.75
C LEU A 65 10.37 -1.82 5.58
N THR A 66 11.37 -1.20 4.99
CA THR A 66 12.62 -0.86 5.69
C THR A 66 12.69 0.65 5.91
N ASN A 67 13.81 1.13 6.45
CA ASN A 67 14.04 2.56 6.53
C ASN A 67 14.25 3.21 5.16
N GLY A 68 14.52 2.45 4.09
CA GLY A 68 14.88 2.99 2.77
C GLY A 68 14.06 2.41 1.63
N SER A 69 13.27 1.38 1.83
CA SER A 69 12.60 0.65 0.75
C SER A 69 11.21 0.15 1.14
N LEU A 70 10.40 -0.13 0.13
CA LEU A 70 9.10 -0.81 0.25
C LEU A 70 9.00 -1.87 -0.84
N ASP A 71 8.70 -3.10 -0.45
CA ASP A 71 8.34 -4.20 -1.34
C ASP A 71 7.04 -4.82 -0.85
N PHE A 72 6.04 -4.90 -1.71
CA PHE A 72 4.89 -5.76 -1.44
C PHE A 72 4.28 -6.30 -2.73
N SER A 73 3.52 -7.37 -2.55
CA SER A 73 2.69 -8.02 -3.54
C SER A 73 1.40 -8.41 -2.85
N VAL A 74 0.29 -8.18 -3.53
CA VAL A 74 -1.05 -8.43 -3.03
C VAL A 74 -1.88 -9.09 -4.10
N ASP A 75 -2.48 -10.21 -3.72
CA ASP A 75 -3.48 -10.90 -4.51
C ASP A 75 -4.86 -10.30 -4.20
N VAL A 76 -5.54 -9.84 -5.24
CA VAL A 76 -6.89 -9.29 -5.17
C VAL A 76 -7.85 -10.27 -5.81
N TYR A 77 -8.77 -10.77 -4.99
CA TYR A 77 -9.84 -11.68 -5.39
C TYR A 77 -11.10 -10.88 -5.70
N GLU A 78 -11.99 -11.42 -6.53
CA GLU A 78 -13.25 -10.76 -6.89
C GLU A 78 -14.09 -10.36 -5.67
N ASN A 79 -14.13 -11.22 -4.65
CA ASN A 79 -14.91 -11.03 -3.44
C ASN A 79 -14.33 -11.85 -2.26
N GLN A 80 -14.90 -11.66 -1.07
CA GLN A 80 -14.46 -12.35 0.14
C GLN A 80 -14.62 -13.87 0.06
N LYS A 81 -15.64 -14.36 -0.66
CA LYS A 81 -15.84 -15.81 -0.85
C LYS A 81 -14.70 -16.39 -1.70
N ALA A 82 -14.37 -15.75 -2.82
CA ALA A 82 -13.25 -16.13 -3.68
C ALA A 82 -11.90 -16.14 -2.94
N LEU A 83 -11.67 -15.19 -2.03
CA LEU A 83 -10.50 -15.20 -1.14
C LEU A 83 -10.50 -16.42 -0.20
N LYS A 84 -11.62 -16.71 0.47
CA LYS A 84 -11.75 -17.85 1.39
C LYS A 84 -11.55 -19.19 0.67
N ASP A 85 -12.10 -19.30 -0.53
CA ASP A 85 -12.03 -20.48 -1.37
C ASP A 85 -10.67 -20.58 -2.10
N ARG A 86 -9.79 -19.58 -1.94
CA ARG A 86 -8.49 -19.46 -2.64
C ARG A 86 -8.62 -19.66 -4.15
N SER A 87 -9.60 -18.98 -4.74
CA SER A 87 -9.88 -19.03 -6.18
C SER A 87 -8.62 -18.80 -7.00
N GLU A 88 -8.42 -19.61 -8.04
CA GLU A 88 -7.35 -19.40 -9.04
C GLU A 88 -7.55 -18.11 -9.85
N VAL A 89 -8.77 -17.58 -9.88
CA VAL A 89 -9.06 -16.30 -10.53
C VAL A 89 -8.82 -15.17 -9.54
N LYS A 90 -7.64 -14.57 -9.63
CA LYS A 90 -7.20 -13.40 -8.88
C LYS A 90 -6.35 -12.47 -9.74
N GLN A 91 -6.19 -11.23 -9.30
CA GLN A 91 -5.23 -10.30 -9.88
C GLN A 91 -4.11 -10.04 -8.90
N ASN A 92 -2.88 -10.20 -9.35
CA ASN A 92 -1.70 -9.91 -8.56
C ASN A 92 -1.24 -8.47 -8.83
N TYR A 93 -1.04 -7.70 -7.76
CA TYR A 93 -0.46 -6.37 -7.81
C TYR A 93 0.80 -6.31 -6.98
N PHE A 94 1.84 -5.65 -7.47
CA PHE A 94 3.09 -5.48 -6.73
C PHE A 94 3.56 -4.03 -6.73
N CYS A 95 4.43 -3.70 -5.80
CA CYS A 95 5.09 -2.41 -5.71
C CYS A 95 6.49 -2.66 -5.18
N LYS A 96 7.46 -2.02 -5.83
CA LYS A 96 8.84 -2.05 -5.40
C LYS A 96 9.41 -0.65 -5.46
N ILE A 97 9.80 -0.15 -4.30
CA ILE A 97 10.61 1.05 -4.14
C ILE A 97 11.93 0.57 -3.57
N ASN A 98 12.99 0.60 -4.37
CA ASN A 98 14.33 0.20 -3.93
C ASN A 98 14.93 1.25 -3.00
N GLN A 99 14.69 2.54 -3.30
CA GLN A 99 15.18 3.63 -2.47
C GLN A 99 14.19 4.80 -2.38
N PHE A 100 13.77 5.13 -1.16
CA PHE A 100 13.02 6.33 -0.85
C PHE A 100 13.89 7.59 -0.98
N PRO A 101 13.30 8.77 -1.27
CA PRO A 101 14.02 10.06 -1.29
C PRO A 101 14.61 10.47 0.07
N SER A 102 14.13 9.88 1.17
CA SER A 102 14.67 10.07 2.52
C SER A 102 14.44 8.81 3.33
N ARG A 103 15.23 8.57 4.37
CA ARG A 103 14.96 7.43 5.25
C ARG A 103 13.71 7.68 6.07
N ILE A 104 12.95 6.62 6.35
CA ILE A 104 11.79 6.64 7.22
C ILE A 104 11.99 5.77 8.45
N ASN A 105 11.17 5.99 9.48
CA ASN A 105 11.02 5.05 10.59
C ASN A 105 9.95 4.01 10.24
N PRO A 106 10.32 2.75 9.93
CA PRO A 106 9.36 1.71 9.59
C PRO A 106 8.49 1.28 10.77
N GLU A 107 8.98 1.42 12.02
CA GLU A 107 8.23 1.03 13.23
C GLU A 107 7.08 1.99 13.55
N SER A 108 7.17 3.24 13.08
CA SER A 108 6.11 4.23 13.22
C SER A 108 5.19 4.32 12.01
N ALA A 109 5.43 3.49 10.98
CA ALA A 109 4.63 3.48 9.78
C ALA A 109 3.21 2.97 10.06
N GLU A 110 2.23 3.64 9.47
CA GLU A 110 0.81 3.32 9.63
C GLU A 110 0.18 3.04 8.26
N PHE A 111 -0.53 1.90 8.17
CA PHE A 111 -1.32 1.55 6.99
C PHE A 111 -2.79 1.76 7.23
N GLU A 112 -3.45 2.44 6.30
CA GLU A 112 -4.90 2.58 6.28
C GLU A 112 -5.46 2.14 4.94
N LEU A 113 -6.68 1.60 4.94
CA LEU A 113 -7.43 1.39 3.71
C LEU A 113 -8.58 2.40 3.67
N VAL A 114 -8.51 3.30 2.70
CA VAL A 114 -9.48 4.37 2.50
C VAL A 114 -10.32 4.07 1.26
N GLU A 115 -11.60 4.46 1.30
CA GLU A 115 -12.54 4.32 0.18
C GLU A 115 -12.77 5.72 -0.39
N GLY A 116 -12.45 5.92 -1.66
CA GLY A 116 -12.70 7.17 -2.38
C GLY A 116 -14.18 7.32 -2.74
N ALA A 117 -14.56 8.50 -3.22
CA ALA A 117 -15.95 8.80 -3.60
C ALA A 117 -16.48 7.89 -4.74
N SER A 118 -15.59 7.34 -5.58
CA SER A 118 -15.93 6.37 -6.64
C SER A 118 -16.22 4.96 -6.10
N GLY A 119 -15.98 4.70 -4.81
CA GLY A 119 -16.00 3.35 -4.24
C GLY A 119 -14.68 2.58 -4.40
N ASP A 120 -13.70 3.14 -5.11
CA ASP A 120 -12.36 2.57 -5.20
C ASP A 120 -11.66 2.65 -3.83
N CYS A 121 -10.97 1.58 -3.45
CA CYS A 121 -10.19 1.56 -2.21
C CYS A 121 -8.68 1.72 -2.48
N TYR A 122 -7.99 2.40 -1.57
CA TYR A 122 -6.57 2.73 -1.67
C TYR A 122 -5.88 2.43 -0.34
N PHE A 123 -4.67 1.90 -0.39
CA PHE A 123 -3.82 1.86 0.79
C PHE A 123 -3.16 3.23 1.00
N LEU A 124 -3.18 3.73 2.22
CA LEU A 124 -2.36 4.86 2.63
C LEU A 124 -1.24 4.33 3.51
N LEU A 125 0.00 4.70 3.19
CA LEU A 125 1.17 4.51 4.03
C LEU A 125 1.57 5.87 4.58
N THR A 126 1.41 6.07 5.88
CA THR A 126 1.94 7.23 6.59
C THR A 126 3.26 6.85 7.25
N ALA A 127 4.33 7.61 6.97
CA ALA A 127 5.65 7.36 7.51
C ALA A 127 6.30 8.64 8.04
N ILE A 128 7.19 8.50 9.03
CA ILE A 128 7.98 9.60 9.59
C ILE A 128 9.37 9.57 8.98
N LYS A 129 9.84 10.69 8.43
CA LYS A 129 11.21 10.81 7.92
C LYS A 129 12.20 10.89 9.06
N LEU A 130 13.34 10.24 8.89
CA LEU A 130 14.46 10.24 9.83
C LEU A 130 15.55 11.25 9.44
N ASP A 131 15.65 11.57 8.16
CA ASP A 131 16.61 12.53 7.62
C ASP A 131 16.02 13.28 6.42
N ASN A 132 16.82 14.19 5.84
CA ASN A 132 16.50 14.91 4.62
C ASN A 132 15.11 15.56 4.67
N LEU A 133 14.73 16.12 5.83
CA LEU A 133 13.37 16.59 6.12
C LEU A 133 12.88 17.67 5.17
N ASN A 134 13.79 18.42 4.53
CA ASN A 134 13.45 19.45 3.56
C ASN A 134 13.23 18.90 2.13
N THR A 135 13.51 17.61 1.91
CA THR A 135 13.33 16.95 0.61
C THR A 135 11.86 16.73 0.35
N ASN A 136 11.32 17.35 -0.69
CA ASN A 136 9.94 17.20 -1.10
C ASN A 136 9.77 15.95 -1.97
N TRP A 137 9.14 14.92 -1.42
CA TRP A 137 8.99 13.64 -2.13
C TRP A 137 8.15 13.73 -3.41
N LYS A 138 7.33 14.77 -3.57
CA LYS A 138 6.55 15.00 -4.81
C LYS A 138 7.43 15.26 -6.03
N GLU A 139 8.66 15.75 -5.83
CA GLU A 139 9.60 16.02 -6.93
C GLU A 139 10.22 14.75 -7.50
N TYR A 140 10.17 13.64 -6.75
CA TYR A 140 10.70 12.34 -7.14
C TYR A 140 9.61 11.39 -7.66
N GLN A 141 8.37 11.88 -7.77
CA GLN A 141 7.27 11.08 -8.30
C GLN A 141 7.28 11.14 -9.83
N ALA A 142 7.60 10.02 -10.47
CA ALA A 142 7.56 9.88 -11.92
C ALA A 142 6.11 9.92 -12.45
N THR A 143 5.94 10.20 -13.75
CA THR A 143 4.61 10.35 -14.39
C THR A 143 3.77 9.07 -14.36
N ASN A 144 4.41 7.90 -14.29
CA ASN A 144 3.76 6.60 -14.10
C ASN A 144 3.39 6.31 -12.63
N GLY A 145 3.77 7.17 -11.69
CA GLY A 145 3.54 7.00 -10.25
C GLY A 145 4.65 6.26 -9.52
N THR A 146 5.81 6.00 -10.14
CA THR A 146 6.95 5.40 -9.44
C THR A 146 7.62 6.45 -8.54
N LEU A 147 7.98 6.04 -7.32
CA LEU A 147 8.72 6.85 -6.35
C LEU A 147 9.97 6.06 -5.96
N ASP A 148 10.96 6.00 -6.86
CA ASP A 148 12.22 5.31 -6.64
C ASP A 148 13.38 6.15 -7.15
N ILE A 149 14.27 6.56 -6.25
CA ILE A 149 15.43 7.38 -6.62
C ILE A 149 16.60 6.56 -7.13
N ALA A 150 16.56 5.22 -7.00
CA ALA A 150 17.56 4.35 -7.60
C ALA A 150 17.42 4.26 -9.14
N GLU A 151 16.28 4.70 -9.68
CA GLU A 151 15.99 4.73 -11.12
C GLU A 151 16.20 6.12 -11.75
N VAL A 152 16.66 7.11 -10.97
CA VAL A 152 16.93 8.50 -11.40
C VAL A 152 18.42 8.73 -11.65
#